data_AF-A0A5C6ZJL2-F1
#
_entry.id   AF-A0A5C6ZJL2-F1
#
_cell.length_a   1.000
_cell.length_b   1.000
_cell.length_c   1.000
_cell.angle_alpha   90.00
_cell.angle_beta   90.00
_cell.angle_gamma   90.00
#
_symmetry.space_group_name_H-M   'P 1'
#
loop_
_entity.id
_entity.type
_entity.pdbx_description
1 polymer ?
#
loop_
_entity_poly.entity_id
_entity_poly.type
_entity_poly.pdbx_seq_one_letter_code
_entity_poly.pdbx_strand_id
1 'polypeptide(L)'
;MNAPRPPRTPPTASSSDSLSVSESVSDSPPESPSASPAGAPLPKDPALNAPHAPDTPLDPNAAAAPEGGDDRDEDLDEDLDDDGLPEVQGGIGAPPYEGDQRCGLIAIVGRPNVGKSTLLNALVGQKVSITSKKAQTTRHRITGVRTVDEAQFVFVDTPGFQTKHSTALNRNLNRTVQGVLADVDLVLFVVEAGRFGLDDAKVLSLLPQDKPVVLIANKLDAVHRRAELMPWLKSMQERRNFSEFVPLSAKKDSDVQRLFQILKPYLPNQEWFYEEDALTDRSEKFLAAEMIREKLFRLTGDELPYEATVIIDRWEEEGNLRRIAATIVVERDAQKGMVIGQGGERLKRIGSEARQELETLMDARVFLELWVKVRSGWADSEEHLRSYGYE
;
A
#
# COMPACT_ATOMS: atom_id res chain seq x y z
N MET A 1 32.68 -74.94 19.83
CA MET A 1 31.48 -74.29 19.28
C MET A 1 31.85 -72.85 18.93
N ASN A 2 31.79 -72.57 17.62
CA ASN A 2 32.04 -71.35 16.81
C ASN A 2 32.30 -70.02 17.54
N ALA A 3 33.47 -69.37 17.43
CA ALA A 3 34.16 -68.78 16.26
C ALA A 3 33.52 -67.46 15.74
N PRO A 4 34.27 -66.34 15.69
CA PRO A 4 33.77 -65.03 15.23
C PRO A 4 33.75 -64.94 13.70
N ARG A 5 32.77 -64.20 13.14
CA ARG A 5 32.73 -63.85 11.71
C ARG A 5 33.72 -62.70 11.41
N PRO A 6 34.42 -62.73 10.26
CA PRO A 6 35.38 -61.70 9.86
C PRO A 6 34.69 -60.44 9.27
N PRO A 7 35.39 -59.29 9.21
CA PRO A 7 34.86 -58.07 8.60
C PRO A 7 34.87 -58.16 7.07
N ARG A 8 33.84 -57.63 6.42
CA ARG A 8 33.82 -57.44 4.96
C ARG A 8 34.42 -56.07 4.60
N THR A 9 35.44 -56.10 3.75
CA THR A 9 35.99 -54.96 3.03
C THR A 9 35.02 -54.41 1.97
N PRO A 10 35.11 -53.12 1.62
CA PRO A 10 34.19 -52.46 0.69
C PRO A 10 34.65 -52.62 -0.77
N PRO A 11 33.74 -52.59 -1.76
CA PRO A 11 34.12 -52.38 -3.15
C PRO A 11 34.17 -50.89 -3.50
N THR A 12 35.20 -50.55 -4.27
CA THR A 12 35.55 -49.25 -4.83
C THR A 12 34.79 -48.92 -6.13
N ALA A 13 34.37 -47.66 -6.23
CA ALA A 13 34.23 -46.76 -7.40
C ALA A 13 33.98 -47.28 -8.83
N SER A 14 32.94 -46.72 -9.47
CA SER A 14 32.92 -46.20 -10.87
C SER A 14 31.58 -45.48 -11.10
N SER A 15 31.53 -44.16 -11.13
CA SER A 15 31.59 -43.29 -12.33
C SER A 15 30.30 -43.22 -13.16
N SER A 16 29.87 -41.98 -13.37
CA SER A 16 29.06 -41.44 -14.48
C SER A 16 27.63 -41.96 -14.68
N ASP A 17 26.65 -41.14 -14.31
CA ASP A 17 25.42 -41.01 -15.11
C ASP A 17 25.15 -39.53 -15.39
N SER A 18 25.09 -39.24 -16.68
CA SER A 18 25.02 -37.93 -17.33
C SER A 18 23.58 -37.43 -17.41
N LEU A 19 23.36 -36.20 -16.95
CA LEU A 19 22.17 -35.40 -17.22
C LEU A 19 22.15 -34.95 -18.69
N SER A 20 21.09 -35.29 -19.41
CA SER A 20 20.80 -34.82 -20.76
C SER A 20 20.16 -33.43 -20.73
N VAL A 21 20.88 -32.43 -21.24
CA VAL A 21 20.35 -31.12 -21.64
C VAL A 21 20.44 -31.07 -23.17
N SER A 22 19.30 -30.87 -23.84
CA SER A 22 19.23 -30.70 -25.29
C SER A 22 19.07 -29.22 -25.64
N GLU A 23 20.12 -28.59 -26.14
CA GLU A 23 20.10 -27.34 -26.91
C GLU A 23 20.71 -27.60 -28.29
N SER A 24 20.01 -27.19 -29.34
CA SER A 24 20.49 -27.24 -30.73
C SER A 24 20.79 -25.82 -31.21
N VAL A 25 22.07 -25.53 -31.46
CA VAL A 25 22.57 -24.33 -32.15
C VAL A 25 23.11 -24.76 -33.52
N SER A 26 22.78 -24.00 -34.56
CA SER A 26 23.44 -24.07 -35.88
C SER A 26 24.07 -22.71 -36.21
N ASP A 27 25.38 -22.74 -36.40
CA ASP A 27 26.32 -21.69 -36.83
C ASP A 27 26.34 -21.69 -38.38
N SER A 28 26.42 -20.57 -39.15
CA SER A 28 27.64 -19.79 -39.44
C SER A 28 27.43 -18.72 -40.58
N PRO A 29 28.40 -17.80 -40.83
CA PRO A 29 28.26 -16.40 -41.36
C PRO A 29 28.75 -16.26 -42.85
N PRO A 30 29.25 -15.11 -43.43
CA PRO A 30 29.52 -13.72 -42.95
C PRO A 30 29.20 -12.54 -43.91
N GLU A 31 29.38 -11.27 -43.46
CA GLU A 31 30.25 -10.22 -44.07
C GLU A 31 30.01 -8.80 -43.50
N SER A 32 31.07 -8.01 -43.47
CA SER A 32 31.15 -6.58 -43.08
C SER A 32 31.84 -5.79 -44.21
N PRO A 33 31.66 -4.46 -44.31
CA PRO A 33 32.79 -3.58 -44.01
C PRO A 33 32.49 -2.18 -43.41
N SER A 34 33.50 -1.71 -42.67
CA SER A 34 33.99 -0.37 -42.28
C SER A 34 33.32 0.94 -42.75
N ALA A 35 33.22 1.93 -41.83
CA ALA A 35 34.08 3.14 -41.73
C ALA A 35 33.35 4.38 -41.14
N SER A 36 33.95 5.03 -40.14
CA SER A 36 33.61 6.38 -39.63
C SER A 36 34.15 7.49 -40.55
N PRO A 37 33.71 8.76 -40.39
CA PRO A 37 34.52 9.70 -39.59
C PRO A 37 33.74 10.77 -38.80
N ALA A 38 34.51 11.54 -38.02
CA ALA A 38 34.17 12.55 -37.02
C ALA A 38 33.67 13.92 -37.54
N GLY A 39 33.08 14.73 -36.65
CA GLY A 39 32.96 16.20 -36.81
C GLY A 39 31.83 16.87 -36.01
N ALA A 40 32.16 17.57 -34.92
CA ALA A 40 31.33 18.56 -34.20
C ALA A 40 31.30 19.93 -34.95
N PRO A 41 30.66 21.06 -34.50
CA PRO A 41 29.86 21.34 -33.28
C PRO A 41 28.56 22.20 -33.50
N LEU A 42 27.89 22.52 -32.37
CA LEU A 42 26.73 23.44 -32.16
C LEU A 42 26.87 24.87 -32.74
N PRO A 43 25.73 25.57 -32.94
CA PRO A 43 25.57 26.95 -32.44
C PRO A 43 24.23 27.15 -31.71
N LYS A 44 24.22 27.68 -30.47
CA LYS A 44 24.10 29.10 -30.04
C LYS A 44 22.67 29.68 -30.13
N ASP A 45 22.11 29.97 -28.96
CA ASP A 45 21.02 30.92 -28.73
C ASP A 45 21.31 32.30 -29.35
N PRO A 46 20.23 33.08 -29.60
CA PRO A 46 20.22 34.42 -29.03
C PRO A 46 18.90 34.77 -28.32
N ALA A 47 19.06 35.53 -27.24
CA ALA A 47 18.02 36.13 -26.43
C ALA A 47 17.33 37.34 -27.10
N LEU A 48 16.32 37.85 -26.37
CA LEU A 48 15.75 39.21 -26.37
C LEU A 48 14.59 39.51 -27.35
N ASN A 49 13.36 39.63 -26.83
CA ASN A 49 12.78 40.94 -26.46
C ASN A 49 11.32 40.81 -25.98
N ALA A 50 11.02 41.38 -24.82
CA ALA A 50 9.70 41.97 -24.53
C ALA A 50 9.63 43.36 -25.21
N PRO A 51 8.45 43.97 -25.43
CA PRO A 51 7.90 44.81 -24.35
C PRO A 51 6.36 45.03 -24.34
N HIS A 52 5.94 45.68 -23.25
CA HIS A 52 4.83 46.62 -23.07
C HIS A 52 3.36 46.15 -22.94
N ALA A 53 2.87 46.34 -21.71
CA ALA A 53 1.50 46.72 -21.37
C ALA A 53 1.18 48.18 -21.77
N PRO A 54 -0.09 48.57 -21.71
CA PRO A 54 -0.45 49.81 -21.03
C PRO A 54 -1.60 49.67 -20.02
N ASP A 55 -1.46 50.41 -18.92
CA ASP A 55 -2.48 50.78 -17.95
C ASP A 55 -3.53 51.73 -18.54
N THR A 56 -4.79 51.67 -18.07
CA THR A 56 -5.51 52.86 -17.56
C THR A 56 -6.71 52.45 -16.66
N PRO A 57 -7.08 53.26 -15.64
CA PRO A 57 -7.92 52.85 -14.49
C PRO A 57 -9.30 53.57 -14.40
N LEU A 58 -10.09 53.18 -13.38
CA LEU A 58 -11.04 53.96 -12.52
C LEU A 58 -12.44 53.32 -12.35
N ASP A 59 -12.67 52.68 -11.19
CA ASP A 59 -13.58 52.99 -10.06
C ASP A 59 -14.93 53.74 -10.30
N PRO A 60 -15.87 53.80 -9.33
CA PRO A 60 -16.52 52.80 -8.45
C PRO A 60 -18.07 52.97 -8.35
N ASN A 61 -18.73 52.04 -7.63
CA ASN A 61 -19.98 52.22 -6.87
C ASN A 61 -21.33 52.43 -7.61
N ALA A 62 -22.19 51.40 -7.58
CA ALA A 62 -23.65 51.58 -7.56
C ALA A 62 -24.31 50.39 -6.84
N ALA A 63 -24.94 50.72 -5.72
CA ALA A 63 -25.70 49.84 -4.84
C ALA A 63 -27.02 49.35 -5.47
N ALA A 64 -27.54 48.23 -4.98
CA ALA A 64 -28.89 48.11 -4.38
C ALA A 64 -29.30 46.64 -4.22
N ALA A 65 -29.49 46.22 -2.96
CA ALA A 65 -30.45 45.18 -2.60
C ALA A 65 -31.86 45.80 -2.54
N PRO A 66 -32.91 44.97 -2.56
CA PRO A 66 -33.91 45.17 -1.52
C PRO A 66 -34.38 43.87 -0.85
N GLU A 67 -34.60 44.02 0.45
CA GLU A 67 -35.48 43.22 1.31
C GLU A 67 -36.93 43.30 0.77
N GLY A 68 -37.73 42.24 0.85
CA GLY A 68 -38.50 41.91 2.06
C GLY A 68 -39.98 42.28 1.82
N GLY A 69 -40.79 41.28 1.49
CA GLY A 69 -42.25 41.41 1.34
C GLY A 69 -42.94 40.37 2.21
N ASP A 70 -43.69 40.86 3.19
CA ASP A 70 -44.71 40.15 3.98
C ASP A 70 -46.04 40.48 3.31
N ASP A 71 -46.81 39.47 2.92
CA ASP A 71 -48.27 39.57 2.74
C ASP A 71 -48.85 38.16 2.90
N ARG A 72 -49.76 38.06 3.87
CA ARG A 72 -50.64 36.93 4.15
C ARG A 72 -51.91 37.09 3.31
N ASP A 73 -52.49 35.97 2.88
CA ASP A 73 -53.94 35.67 2.78
C ASP A 73 -54.01 34.27 2.11
N GLU A 74 -54.33 33.23 2.88
CA GLU A 74 -55.66 32.58 2.97
C GLU A 74 -56.03 31.72 1.74
N ASP A 75 -55.88 30.41 1.97
CA ASP A 75 -56.80 29.30 1.68
C ASP A 75 -57.37 29.11 0.27
N LEU A 76 -56.93 28.04 -0.42
CA LEU A 76 -57.82 27.12 -1.14
C LEU A 76 -57.22 25.70 -1.16
N ASP A 77 -57.92 24.80 -0.49
CA ASP A 77 -57.75 23.34 -0.50
C ASP A 77 -57.95 22.75 -1.90
N GLU A 78 -57.15 21.74 -2.27
CA GLU A 78 -57.64 20.60 -3.04
C GLU A 78 -56.77 19.36 -2.77
N ASP A 79 -57.37 18.41 -2.04
CA ASP A 79 -56.85 17.10 -1.67
C ASP A 79 -56.53 16.22 -2.89
N LEU A 80 -55.33 15.65 -2.93
CA LEU A 80 -55.06 14.39 -3.62
C LEU A 80 -54.11 13.53 -2.77
N ASP A 81 -54.63 12.37 -2.37
CA ASP A 81 -54.01 11.34 -1.54
C ASP A 81 -52.65 10.82 -2.08
N ASP A 82 -51.66 10.77 -1.19
CA ASP A 82 -50.53 9.80 -1.24
C ASP A 82 -50.19 9.40 0.20
N ASP A 83 -50.35 8.12 0.53
CA ASP A 83 -50.18 7.59 1.87
C ASP A 83 -48.70 7.64 2.28
N GLY A 84 -48.44 8.54 3.24
CA GLY A 84 -47.11 8.94 3.69
C GLY A 84 -46.16 7.77 3.96
N LEU A 85 -45.04 7.79 3.23
CA LEU A 85 -43.79 7.16 3.63
C LEU A 85 -43.40 7.67 5.04
N PRO A 86 -42.97 6.80 5.95
CA PRO A 86 -42.62 7.21 7.31
C PRO A 86 -41.48 8.23 7.29
N GLU A 87 -41.67 9.32 8.02
CA GLU A 87 -40.64 10.30 8.34
C GLU A 87 -39.39 9.60 8.85
N VAL A 88 -38.30 9.65 8.07
CA VAL A 88 -36.99 9.21 8.54
C VAL A 88 -36.46 10.30 9.46
N GLN A 89 -36.79 10.17 10.75
CA GLN A 89 -36.12 10.91 11.81
C GLN A 89 -34.61 10.70 11.68
N GLY A 90 -33.92 11.82 11.49
CA GLY A 90 -32.48 11.89 11.40
C GLY A 90 -31.81 11.34 12.66
N GLY A 91 -30.67 10.68 12.43
CA GLY A 91 -29.63 10.48 13.43
C GLY A 91 -30.04 9.63 14.63
N ILE A 92 -30.18 8.32 14.43
CA ILE A 92 -30.00 7.40 15.56
C ILE A 92 -28.50 7.38 15.87
N GLY A 93 -28.07 8.32 16.72
CA GLY A 93 -26.87 8.14 17.51
C GLY A 93 -27.05 6.84 18.28
N ALA A 94 -26.15 5.88 18.05
CA ALA A 94 -26.13 4.64 18.81
C ALA A 94 -26.19 4.98 20.32
N PRO A 95 -26.93 4.21 21.13
CA PRO A 95 -26.94 4.43 22.57
C PRO A 95 -25.50 4.47 23.10
N PRO A 96 -25.18 5.32 24.08
CA PRO A 96 -23.85 5.36 24.67
C PRO A 96 -23.50 3.95 25.15
N TYR A 97 -22.44 3.39 24.58
CA TYR A 97 -21.96 2.09 24.97
C TYR A 97 -21.49 2.13 26.42
N GLU A 98 -22.14 1.36 27.29
CA GLU A 98 -21.87 1.31 28.74
C GLU A 98 -20.75 0.33 29.12
N GLY A 99 -20.05 -0.25 28.14
CA GLY A 99 -18.90 -1.11 28.40
C GLY A 99 -17.58 -0.34 28.44
N ASP A 100 -16.58 -0.93 29.09
CA ASP A 100 -15.20 -0.39 29.13
C ASP A 100 -14.43 -0.58 27.81
N GLN A 101 -15.02 -1.26 26.82
CA GLN A 101 -14.39 -1.48 25.52
C GLN A 101 -14.27 -0.19 24.71
N ARG A 102 -13.14 -0.09 24.01
CA ARG A 102 -12.87 0.94 23.02
C ARG A 102 -12.56 0.32 21.68
N CYS A 103 -13.12 0.86 20.61
CA CYS A 103 -12.82 0.42 19.25
C CYS A 103 -12.79 1.63 18.33
N GLY A 104 -11.85 1.69 17.38
CA GLY A 104 -11.86 2.77 16.40
C GLY A 104 -11.03 2.52 15.15
N LEU A 105 -11.43 3.21 14.09
CA LEU A 105 -10.81 3.20 12.77
C LEU A 105 -9.67 4.23 12.72
N ILE A 106 -8.49 3.76 12.30
CA ILE A 106 -7.27 4.57 12.28
C ILE A 106 -6.67 4.57 10.88
N ALA A 107 -6.69 5.70 10.19
CA ALA A 107 -6.04 5.83 8.90
C ALA A 107 -4.53 5.99 9.06
N ILE A 108 -3.73 5.23 8.30
CA ILE A 108 -2.28 5.46 8.19
C ILE A 108 -1.98 6.15 6.86
N VAL A 109 -1.56 7.41 6.92
CA VAL A 109 -1.33 8.25 5.74
C VAL A 109 0.08 8.83 5.74
N GLY A 110 0.57 9.18 4.55
CA GLY A 110 1.92 9.71 4.37
C GLY A 110 2.45 9.41 2.97
N ARG A 111 3.48 10.15 2.55
CA ARG A 111 4.10 9.95 1.24
C ARG A 111 4.69 8.53 1.11
N PRO A 112 5.02 8.06 -0.10
CA PRO A 112 5.68 6.76 -0.28
C PRO A 112 6.97 6.63 0.53
N ASN A 113 7.30 5.41 0.96
CA ASN A 113 8.56 5.04 1.61
C ASN A 113 8.86 5.67 2.98
N VAL A 114 7.91 6.34 3.64
CA VAL A 114 8.03 6.80 5.04
C VAL A 114 7.92 5.67 6.07
N GLY A 115 7.52 4.47 5.64
CA GLY A 115 7.42 3.28 6.49
C GLY A 115 6.02 2.97 7.00
N LYS A 116 4.95 3.37 6.28
CA LYS A 116 3.55 3.07 6.63
C LYS A 116 3.29 1.57 6.81
N SER A 117 3.56 0.75 5.79
CA SER A 117 3.36 -0.71 5.87
C SER A 117 4.26 -1.38 6.92
N THR A 118 5.47 -0.83 7.17
CA THR A 118 6.33 -1.31 8.27
C THR A 118 5.70 -1.01 9.63
N LEU A 119 5.16 0.20 9.81
CA LEU A 119 4.46 0.58 11.03
C LEU A 119 3.19 -0.24 11.22
N LEU A 120 2.40 -0.45 10.16
CA LEU A 120 1.21 -1.29 10.20
C LEU A 120 1.54 -2.73 10.64
N ASN A 121 2.52 -3.37 10.01
CA ASN A 121 2.91 -4.73 10.39
C ASN A 121 3.40 -4.80 11.84
N ALA A 122 4.10 -3.76 12.30
CA ALA A 122 4.55 -3.69 13.69
C ALA A 122 3.38 -3.52 14.68
N LEU A 123 2.39 -2.69 14.32
CA LEU A 123 1.17 -2.49 15.11
C LEU A 123 0.31 -3.75 15.17
N VAL A 124 0.10 -4.41 14.04
CA VAL A 124 -0.68 -5.66 14.00
C VAL A 124 0.08 -6.80 14.69
N GLY A 125 1.42 -6.76 14.68
CA GLY A 125 2.28 -7.80 15.25
C GLY A 125 2.57 -8.95 14.27
N GLN A 126 2.04 -8.88 13.05
CA GLN A 126 2.31 -9.81 11.97
C GLN A 126 2.40 -9.07 10.63
N LYS A 127 2.89 -9.76 9.59
CA LYS A 127 3.06 -9.18 8.26
C LYS A 127 1.76 -9.25 7.44
N VAL A 128 0.89 -8.25 7.62
CA VAL A 128 -0.38 -8.13 6.86
C VAL A 128 -0.29 -7.28 5.60
N SER A 129 0.69 -6.37 5.52
CA SER A 129 0.95 -5.54 4.34
C SER A 129 2.34 -5.80 3.80
N ILE A 130 2.46 -5.76 2.47
CA ILE A 130 3.74 -5.91 1.80
C ILE A 130 4.66 -4.71 2.06
N THR A 131 5.96 -4.96 2.06
CA THR A 131 7.00 -3.94 2.29
C THR A 131 8.03 -3.96 1.15
N SER A 132 8.33 -2.78 0.60
CA SER A 132 9.41 -2.59 -0.38
C SER A 132 10.06 -1.21 -0.23
N LYS A 133 11.27 -1.08 -0.75
CA LYS A 133 11.94 0.22 -0.93
C LYS A 133 11.36 0.99 -2.13
N LYS A 134 10.65 0.30 -3.02
CA LYS A 134 9.93 0.90 -4.15
C LYS A 134 8.62 1.50 -3.68
N ALA A 135 8.21 2.61 -4.30
CA ALA A 135 6.94 3.27 -4.00
C ALA A 135 5.74 2.40 -4.41
N GLN A 136 4.51 2.81 -4.04
CA GLN A 136 3.26 2.19 -4.49
C GLN A 136 3.12 0.69 -4.20
N THR A 137 3.56 0.26 -3.02
CA THR A 137 3.43 -1.14 -2.61
C THR A 137 1.99 -1.51 -2.30
N THR A 138 1.26 -0.73 -1.51
CA THR A 138 -0.14 -1.03 -1.16
C THR A 138 -1.08 -0.55 -2.27
N ARG A 139 -1.86 -1.46 -2.89
CA ARG A 139 -2.90 -1.14 -3.89
C ARG A 139 -4.33 -1.34 -3.40
N HIS A 140 -4.52 -2.14 -2.35
CA HIS A 140 -5.82 -2.42 -1.75
C HIS A 140 -5.88 -1.79 -0.35
N ARG A 141 -7.08 -1.42 0.11
CA ARG A 141 -7.30 -0.94 1.49
C ARG A 141 -7.09 -2.08 2.47
N ILE A 142 -5.92 -2.25 3.08
CA ILE A 142 -5.70 -3.35 4.03
C ILE A 142 -6.19 -2.93 5.40
N THR A 143 -7.12 -3.68 5.98
CA THR A 143 -7.52 -3.50 7.38
C THR A 143 -6.62 -4.38 8.24
N GLY A 144 -5.80 -3.77 9.09
CA GLY A 144 -5.03 -4.45 10.12
C GLY A 144 -5.71 -4.26 11.47
N VAL A 145 -5.91 -5.34 12.21
CA VAL A 145 -6.61 -5.30 13.50
C VAL A 145 -5.64 -5.66 14.60
N ARG A 146 -5.69 -4.93 15.71
CA ARG A 146 -4.96 -5.27 16.92
C ARG A 146 -5.84 -5.00 18.14
N THR A 147 -6.04 -6.03 18.94
CA THR A 147 -6.66 -5.90 20.26
C THR A 147 -5.57 -5.85 21.33
N VAL A 148 -5.61 -4.86 22.21
CA VAL A 148 -4.72 -4.71 23.38
C VAL A 148 -5.58 -4.33 24.57
N ASP A 149 -5.65 -5.22 25.56
CA ASP A 149 -6.52 -5.08 26.73
C ASP A 149 -7.98 -4.82 26.28
N GLU A 150 -8.63 -3.76 26.76
CA GLU A 150 -10.00 -3.38 26.41
C GLU A 150 -10.13 -2.59 25.08
N ALA A 151 -9.02 -2.34 24.37
CA ALA A 151 -8.98 -1.49 23.19
C ALA A 151 -8.68 -2.26 21.89
N GLN A 152 -9.55 -2.12 20.88
CA GLN A 152 -9.35 -2.64 19.53
C GLN A 152 -9.01 -1.51 18.55
N PHE A 153 -7.83 -1.62 17.94
CA PHE A 153 -7.28 -0.69 16.97
C PHE A 153 -7.48 -1.26 15.57
N VAL A 154 -8.31 -0.62 14.77
CA VAL A 154 -8.60 -1.04 13.39
C VAL A 154 -7.89 -0.10 12.43
N PHE A 155 -6.70 -0.50 11.99
CA PHE A 155 -5.86 0.27 11.08
C PHE A 155 -6.31 0.10 9.64
N VAL A 156 -6.54 1.22 8.96
CA VAL A 156 -6.85 1.24 7.54
C VAL A 156 -5.60 1.72 6.79
N ASP A 157 -4.92 0.79 6.11
CA ASP A 157 -3.79 1.12 5.25
C ASP A 157 -4.32 1.80 3.99
N THR A 158 -3.87 3.03 3.78
CA THR A 158 -4.17 3.77 2.57
C THR A 158 -2.97 3.63 1.63
N PRO A 159 -3.18 3.36 0.33
CA PRO A 159 -2.14 3.49 -0.67
C PRO A 159 -1.40 4.82 -0.48
N GLY A 160 -0.07 4.81 -0.45
CA GLY A 160 0.69 6.04 -0.24
C GLY A 160 0.32 7.07 -1.30
N PHE A 161 -0.18 8.24 -0.88
CA PHE A 161 -0.59 9.33 -1.77
C PHE A 161 0.43 9.55 -2.88
N GLN A 162 -0.02 9.37 -4.12
CA GLN A 162 0.82 9.52 -5.30
C GLN A 162 0.74 10.96 -5.80
N THR A 163 1.88 11.63 -5.78
CA THR A 163 2.02 13.02 -6.22
C THR A 163 2.55 13.12 -7.66
N LYS A 164 2.88 11.98 -8.29
CA LYS A 164 3.45 11.91 -9.65
C LYS A 164 2.67 10.92 -10.53
N HIS A 165 2.27 11.41 -11.71
CA HIS A 165 1.53 10.75 -12.81
C HIS A 165 0.03 10.55 -12.60
N SER A 166 -0.75 10.88 -13.64
CA SER A 166 -2.22 10.99 -13.65
C SER A 166 -2.91 9.81 -14.35
N THR A 167 -2.45 8.58 -14.13
CA THR A 167 -3.12 7.37 -14.65
C THR A 167 -4.47 7.16 -13.96
N ALA A 168 -5.43 6.49 -14.61
CA ALA A 168 -6.76 6.21 -14.04
C ALA A 168 -6.68 5.48 -12.68
N LEU A 169 -5.73 4.54 -12.55
CA LEU A 169 -5.39 3.87 -11.29
C LEU A 169 -5.02 4.87 -10.18
N ASN A 170 -4.19 5.88 -10.47
CA ASN A 170 -3.75 6.86 -9.46
C ASN A 170 -4.89 7.77 -9.00
N ARG A 171 -5.84 8.10 -9.89
CA ARG A 171 -7.05 8.85 -9.52
C ARG A 171 -7.97 8.02 -8.63
N ASN A 172 -8.13 6.73 -8.92
CA ASN A 172 -8.91 5.83 -8.09
C ASN A 172 -8.28 5.70 -6.69
N LEU A 173 -6.97 5.43 -6.61
CA LEU A 173 -6.23 5.33 -5.34
C LEU A 173 -6.39 6.59 -4.48
N ASN A 174 -6.25 7.79 -5.05
CA ASN A 174 -6.41 9.04 -4.31
C ASN A 174 -7.86 9.27 -3.83
N ARG A 175 -8.87 8.84 -4.61
CA ARG A 175 -10.29 8.88 -4.19
C ARG A 175 -10.55 7.93 -3.02
N THR A 176 -9.96 6.73 -3.05
CA THR A 176 -10.04 5.77 -1.92
C THR A 176 -9.48 6.38 -0.65
N VAL A 177 -8.37 7.13 -0.71
CA VAL A 177 -7.81 7.76 0.49
C VAL A 177 -8.72 8.86 1.06
N GLN A 178 -9.36 9.67 0.22
CA GLN A 178 -10.32 10.68 0.68
C GLN A 178 -11.56 10.05 1.31
N GLY A 179 -12.09 8.96 0.73
CA GLY A 179 -13.20 8.21 1.33
C GLY A 179 -12.82 7.62 2.70
N VAL A 180 -11.65 6.98 2.81
CA VAL A 180 -11.15 6.43 4.08
C VAL A 180 -11.01 7.53 5.15
N LEU A 181 -10.52 8.71 4.77
CA LEU A 181 -10.31 9.81 5.72
C LEU A 181 -11.61 10.41 6.29
N ALA A 182 -12.75 10.23 5.62
CA ALA A 182 -14.04 10.69 6.13
C ALA A 182 -14.54 9.82 7.31
N ASP A 183 -14.34 8.51 7.20
CA ASP A 183 -14.96 7.52 8.09
C ASP A 183 -14.10 7.15 9.30
N VAL A 184 -12.83 7.57 9.35
CA VAL A 184 -11.92 7.22 10.45
C VAL A 184 -12.13 8.08 11.70
N ASP A 185 -11.84 7.50 12.86
CA ASP A 185 -11.85 8.19 14.15
C ASP A 185 -10.55 8.96 14.39
N LEU A 186 -9.44 8.47 13.81
CA LEU A 186 -8.09 9.00 14.02
C LEU A 186 -7.23 8.88 12.77
N VAL A 187 -6.35 9.86 12.54
CA VAL A 187 -5.37 9.83 11.44
C VAL A 187 -3.95 9.80 11.98
N LEU A 188 -3.16 8.80 11.57
CA LEU A 188 -1.71 8.77 11.77
C LEU A 188 -1.01 9.35 10.54
N PHE A 189 -0.49 10.57 10.66
CA PHE A 189 0.30 11.19 9.61
C PHE A 189 1.79 10.81 9.77
N VAL A 190 2.23 9.87 8.94
CA VAL A 190 3.58 9.29 9.00
C VAL A 190 4.53 10.06 8.11
N VAL A 191 5.60 10.58 8.72
CA VAL A 191 6.73 11.24 8.05
C VAL A 191 8.05 10.61 8.49
N GLU A 192 9.12 10.91 7.76
CA GLU A 192 10.48 10.55 8.15
C GLU A 192 11.01 11.60 9.14
N ALA A 193 11.45 11.16 10.32
CA ALA A 193 11.92 12.05 11.38
C ALA A 193 13.05 12.98 10.88
N GLY A 194 12.88 14.29 11.10
CA GLY A 194 13.84 15.30 10.66
C GLY A 194 13.72 15.71 9.18
N ARG A 195 12.74 15.18 8.44
CA ARG A 195 12.52 15.51 7.02
C ARG A 195 11.06 15.87 6.77
N PHE A 196 10.84 16.99 6.10
CA PHE A 196 9.53 17.39 5.61
C PHE A 196 9.67 18.09 4.25
N GLY A 197 9.12 17.51 3.20
CA GLY A 197 9.20 18.04 1.83
C GLY A 197 7.84 18.39 1.22
N LEU A 198 7.84 18.77 -0.06
CA LEU A 198 6.62 19.12 -0.80
C LEU A 198 5.60 17.98 -0.88
N ASP A 199 6.07 16.73 -0.98
CA ASP A 199 5.17 15.58 -1.00
C ASP A 199 4.50 15.36 0.36
N ASP A 200 5.21 15.61 1.47
CA ASP A 200 4.62 15.57 2.81
C ASP A 200 3.60 16.71 2.98
N ALA A 201 3.91 17.91 2.47
CA ALA A 201 3.01 19.06 2.50
C ALA A 201 1.71 18.80 1.71
N LYS A 202 1.79 18.15 0.55
CA LYS A 202 0.62 17.75 -0.24
C LYS A 202 -0.28 16.79 0.54
N VAL A 203 0.30 15.78 1.20
CA VAL A 203 -0.49 14.88 2.05
C VAL A 203 -1.14 15.64 3.20
N LEU A 204 -0.36 16.50 3.88
CA LEU A 204 -0.85 17.33 4.99
C LEU A 204 -2.06 18.20 4.58
N SER A 205 -2.05 18.77 3.38
CA SER A 205 -3.16 19.59 2.87
C SER A 205 -4.45 18.82 2.59
N LEU A 206 -4.38 17.50 2.47
CA LEU A 206 -5.53 16.63 2.21
C LEU A 206 -6.13 16.06 3.50
N LEU A 207 -5.51 16.29 4.65
CA LEU A 207 -5.99 15.72 5.91
C LEU A 207 -7.22 16.50 6.43
N PRO A 208 -8.29 15.79 6.85
CA PRO A 208 -9.52 16.40 7.35
C PRO A 208 -9.24 17.30 8.55
N GLN A 209 -9.82 18.50 8.63
CA GLN A 209 -9.52 19.47 9.70
C GLN A 209 -10.24 19.15 11.02
N ASP A 210 -11.32 18.39 10.95
CA ASP A 210 -12.25 18.02 12.02
C ASP A 210 -11.88 16.72 12.74
N LYS A 211 -10.91 15.95 12.22
CA LYS A 211 -10.45 14.70 12.84
C LYS A 211 -9.15 14.90 13.61
N PRO A 212 -8.94 14.17 14.73
CA PRO A 212 -7.65 14.17 15.41
C PRO A 212 -6.57 13.59 14.50
N VAL A 213 -5.42 14.27 14.45
CA VAL A 213 -4.26 13.86 13.63
C VAL A 213 -3.04 13.76 14.52
N VAL A 214 -2.43 12.58 14.56
CA VAL A 214 -1.20 12.30 15.29
C VAL A 214 -0.03 12.28 14.31
N LEU A 215 0.98 13.12 14.55
CA LEU A 215 2.20 13.11 13.75
C LEU A 215 3.10 11.96 14.20
N ILE A 216 3.36 11.02 13.30
CA ILE A 216 4.32 9.94 13.51
C ILE A 216 5.64 10.30 12.82
N ALA A 217 6.64 10.67 13.61
CA ALA A 217 7.99 10.91 13.13
C ALA A 217 8.78 9.59 13.15
N ASN A 218 8.60 8.79 12.08
CA ASN A 218 9.15 7.44 11.95
C ASN A 218 10.63 7.43 11.55
N LYS A 219 11.26 6.25 11.63
CA LYS A 219 12.68 6.01 11.35
C LYS A 219 13.61 6.80 12.29
N LEU A 220 13.22 6.96 13.54
CA LEU A 220 14.03 7.63 14.55
C LEU A 220 15.42 6.99 14.71
N ASP A 221 15.56 5.69 14.43
CA ASP A 221 16.83 4.95 14.40
C ASP A 221 17.82 5.47 13.34
N ALA A 222 17.34 6.12 12.29
CA ALA A 222 18.18 6.69 11.23
C ALA A 222 18.58 8.15 11.49
N VAL A 223 18.11 8.77 12.59
CA VAL A 223 18.42 10.18 12.90
C VAL A 223 19.78 10.28 13.59
N HIS A 224 20.80 10.69 12.83
CA HIS A 224 22.16 10.84 13.35
C HIS A 224 22.33 12.07 14.26
N ARG A 225 21.63 13.18 13.96
CA ARG A 225 21.74 14.45 14.71
C ARG A 225 20.51 14.68 15.58
N ARG A 226 20.43 14.02 16.72
CA ARG A 226 19.26 14.11 17.63
C ARG A 226 18.96 15.53 18.10
N ALA A 227 19.96 16.40 18.16
CA ALA A 227 19.80 17.82 18.52
C ALA A 227 18.91 18.59 17.52
N GLU A 228 18.81 18.15 16.27
CA GLU A 228 18.00 18.80 15.23
C GLU A 228 16.52 18.36 15.27
N LEU A 229 16.20 17.31 16.01
CA LEU A 229 14.85 16.77 16.06
C LEU A 229 13.88 17.74 16.76
N MET A 230 14.31 18.38 17.85
CA MET A 230 13.45 19.29 18.61
C MET A 230 13.09 20.56 17.83
N PRO A 231 14.06 21.26 17.19
CA PRO A 231 13.73 22.35 16.25
C PRO A 231 12.80 21.90 15.12
N TRP A 232 13.01 20.71 14.56
CA TRP A 232 12.16 20.19 13.51
C TRP A 232 10.72 19.91 14.00
N LEU A 233 10.54 19.30 15.17
CA LEU A 233 9.21 19.09 15.78
C LEU A 233 8.48 20.42 16.04
N LYS A 234 9.18 21.46 16.50
CA LYS A 234 8.60 22.81 16.63
C LYS A 234 8.12 23.35 15.30
N SER A 235 8.91 23.20 14.23
CA SER A 235 8.48 23.61 12.88
C SER A 235 7.25 22.84 12.37
N MET A 236 7.00 21.63 12.90
CA MET A 236 5.81 20.85 12.56
C MET A 236 4.56 21.35 13.30
N GLN A 237 4.70 21.86 14.53
CA GLN A 237 3.61 22.49 15.29
C GLN A 237 3.04 23.71 14.56
N GLU A 238 3.89 24.48 13.86
CA GLU A 238 3.47 25.64 13.08
C GLU A 238 2.68 25.29 11.82
N ARG A 239 2.77 24.04 11.34
CA ARG A 239 2.14 23.61 10.08
C ARG A 239 0.71 23.13 10.25
N ARG A 240 0.41 22.54 11.41
CA ARG A 240 -0.90 22.01 11.77
C ARG A 240 -0.97 21.80 13.27
N ASN A 241 -2.14 22.03 13.84
CA ASN A 241 -2.44 21.63 15.19
C ASN A 241 -2.62 20.10 15.27
N PHE A 242 -1.51 19.38 15.43
CA PHE A 242 -1.55 17.93 15.66
C PHE A 242 -1.99 17.63 17.10
N SER A 243 -2.74 16.56 17.27
CA SER A 243 -3.17 16.08 18.59
C SER A 243 -1.99 15.58 19.41
N GLU A 244 -1.05 14.87 18.76
CA GLU A 244 0.16 14.33 19.39
C GLU A 244 1.35 14.32 18.43
N PHE A 245 2.56 14.35 19.00
CA PHE A 245 3.83 14.20 18.28
C PHE A 245 4.57 12.96 18.77
N VAL A 246 4.69 11.94 17.93
CA VAL A 246 5.25 10.64 18.32
C VAL A 246 6.48 10.31 17.47
N PRO A 247 7.70 10.66 17.94
CA PRO A 247 8.93 10.13 17.38
C PRO A 247 9.06 8.64 17.71
N LEU A 248 9.27 7.79 16.70
CA LEU A 248 9.42 6.35 16.90
C LEU A 248 10.28 5.68 15.82
N SER A 249 10.74 4.47 16.12
CA SER A 249 11.13 3.51 15.08
C SER A 249 10.12 2.38 15.01
N ALA A 250 9.49 2.19 13.84
CA ALA A 250 8.57 1.07 13.62
C ALA A 250 9.22 -0.32 13.80
N LYS A 251 10.55 -0.39 13.90
CA LYS A 251 11.28 -1.63 14.16
C LYS A 251 11.48 -1.93 15.65
N LYS A 252 11.12 -1.00 16.54
CA LYS A 252 11.38 -1.09 17.97
C LYS A 252 10.06 -1.29 18.71
N ASP A 253 9.87 -2.50 19.23
CA ASP A 253 8.63 -2.91 19.90
C ASP A 253 8.20 -1.96 21.02
N SER A 254 9.14 -1.51 21.87
CA SER A 254 8.81 -0.56 22.94
C SER A 254 8.19 0.75 22.45
N ASP A 255 8.55 1.20 21.24
CA ASP A 255 7.97 2.42 20.68
C ASP A 255 6.55 2.17 20.15
N VAL A 256 6.27 0.96 19.66
CA VAL A 256 4.95 0.50 19.21
C VAL A 256 4.02 0.34 20.41
N GLN A 257 4.48 -0.28 21.51
CA GLN A 257 3.71 -0.39 22.74
C GLN A 257 3.33 0.98 23.31
N ARG A 258 4.28 1.93 23.31
CA ARG A 258 4.01 3.32 23.70
C ARG A 258 2.99 3.98 22.77
N LEU A 259 3.03 3.70 21.47
CA LEU A 259 2.07 4.24 20.53
C LEU A 259 0.64 3.79 20.88
N PHE A 260 0.39 2.51 21.22
CA PHE A 260 -0.93 2.06 21.66
C PHE A 260 -1.48 2.85 22.85
N GLN A 261 -0.63 3.12 23.85
CA GLN A 261 -1.01 3.91 25.02
C GLN A 261 -1.40 5.35 24.64
N ILE A 262 -0.72 5.93 23.65
CA ILE A 262 -1.02 7.28 23.14
C ILE A 262 -2.31 7.28 22.32
N LEU A 263 -2.58 6.22 21.55
CA LEU A 263 -3.74 6.17 20.67
C LEU A 263 -5.03 5.78 21.39
N LYS A 264 -4.96 4.95 22.44
CA LYS A 264 -6.12 4.43 23.20
C LYS A 264 -7.15 5.50 23.61
N PRO A 265 -6.75 6.70 24.11
CA PRO A 265 -7.71 7.73 24.50
C PRO A 265 -8.50 8.34 23.34
N TYR A 266 -8.03 8.20 22.10
CA TYR A 266 -8.71 8.70 20.90
C TYR A 266 -9.76 7.72 20.36
N LEU A 267 -9.80 6.48 20.86
CA LEU A 267 -10.77 5.49 20.41
C LEU A 267 -12.14 5.74 21.05
N PRO A 268 -13.23 5.72 20.25
CA PRO A 268 -14.60 5.73 20.78
C PRO A 268 -14.84 4.61 21.78
N ASN A 269 -15.71 4.87 22.77
CA ASN A 269 -16.27 3.83 23.62
C ASN A 269 -17.36 3.12 22.83
N GLN A 270 -17.10 1.90 22.39
CA GLN A 270 -18.02 1.06 21.63
C GLN A 270 -17.53 -0.39 21.59
N GLU A 271 -18.42 -1.31 21.20
CA GLU A 271 -18.07 -2.71 20.98
C GLU A 271 -16.95 -2.86 19.95
N TRP A 272 -16.18 -3.93 20.09
CA TRP A 272 -15.20 -4.33 19.10
C TRP A 272 -15.86 -4.69 17.77
N PHE A 273 -15.19 -4.37 16.66
CA PHE A 273 -15.69 -4.67 15.32
C PHE A 273 -15.35 -6.09 14.87
N TYR A 274 -14.29 -6.66 15.46
CA TYR A 274 -13.77 -7.98 15.14
C TYR A 274 -13.54 -8.78 16.41
N GLU A 275 -13.41 -10.10 16.25
CA GLU A 275 -12.98 -11.01 17.32
C GLU A 275 -11.59 -10.62 17.88
N GLU A 276 -11.30 -11.03 19.10
CA GLU A 276 -10.08 -10.64 19.83
C GLU A 276 -8.78 -11.00 19.09
N ASP A 277 -8.76 -12.17 18.46
CA ASP A 277 -7.61 -12.74 17.74
C ASP A 277 -7.56 -12.36 16.25
N ALA A 278 -8.54 -11.59 15.76
CA ALA A 278 -8.55 -11.11 14.39
C ALA A 278 -7.39 -10.12 14.17
N LEU A 279 -6.59 -10.38 13.13
CA LEU A 279 -5.45 -9.53 12.78
C LEU A 279 -5.62 -8.81 11.44
N THR A 280 -6.52 -9.29 10.56
CA THR A 280 -6.88 -8.64 9.30
C THR A 280 -8.20 -9.18 8.78
N ASP A 281 -8.91 -8.37 7.97
CA ASP A 281 -10.11 -8.79 7.22
C ASP A 281 -9.77 -9.54 5.92
N ARG A 282 -8.48 -9.75 5.63
CA ARG A 282 -8.00 -10.32 4.37
C ARG A 282 -7.86 -11.83 4.44
N SER A 283 -8.31 -12.50 3.38
CA SER A 283 -8.18 -13.96 3.24
C SER A 283 -6.72 -14.39 3.10
N GLU A 284 -6.41 -15.61 3.52
CA GLU A 284 -5.07 -16.21 3.35
C GLU A 284 -4.61 -16.23 1.88
N LYS A 285 -5.56 -16.39 0.95
CA LYS A 285 -5.30 -16.29 -0.49
C LYS A 285 -4.78 -14.91 -0.88
N PHE A 286 -5.38 -13.85 -0.34
CA PHE A 286 -4.93 -12.48 -0.58
C PHE A 286 -3.52 -12.27 -0.02
N LEU A 287 -3.26 -12.70 1.21
CA LEU A 287 -1.94 -12.61 1.83
C LEU A 287 -0.88 -13.38 1.02
N ALA A 288 -1.22 -14.54 0.47
CA ALA A 288 -0.35 -15.30 -0.42
C ALA A 288 -0.01 -14.56 -1.70
N ALA A 289 -1.02 -13.99 -2.38
CA ALA A 289 -0.81 -13.20 -3.59
C ALA A 289 0.08 -11.98 -3.31
N GLU A 290 -0.16 -11.29 -2.21
CA GLU A 290 0.61 -10.16 -1.74
C GLU A 290 2.06 -10.54 -1.42
N MET A 291 2.31 -11.68 -0.78
CA MET A 291 3.66 -12.12 -0.46
C MET A 291 4.49 -12.44 -1.71
N ILE A 292 3.87 -13.06 -2.71
CA ILE A 292 4.48 -13.29 -4.03
C ILE A 292 4.76 -11.95 -4.72
N ARG A 293 3.78 -11.04 -4.70
CA ARG A 293 3.91 -9.70 -5.30
C ARG A 293 5.04 -8.91 -4.65
N GLU A 294 5.23 -9.01 -3.35
CA GLU A 294 6.37 -8.39 -2.67
C GLU A 294 7.71 -8.85 -3.24
N LYS A 295 7.85 -10.14 -3.57
CA LYS A 295 9.07 -10.67 -4.21
C LYS A 295 9.24 -10.15 -5.62
N LEU A 296 8.15 -9.96 -6.37
CA LEU A 296 8.21 -9.24 -7.65
C LEU A 296 8.78 -7.83 -7.44
N PHE A 297 8.27 -7.08 -6.45
CA PHE A 297 8.77 -5.75 -6.14
C PHE A 297 10.26 -5.72 -5.80
N ARG A 298 10.74 -6.70 -5.03
CA ARG A 298 12.14 -6.78 -4.59
C ARG A 298 13.10 -7.28 -5.67
N LEU A 299 12.68 -8.24 -6.50
CA LEU A 299 13.57 -9.03 -7.36
C LEU A 299 13.50 -8.66 -8.86
N THR A 300 12.57 -7.78 -9.25
CA THR A 300 12.43 -7.30 -10.64
C THR A 300 12.82 -5.82 -10.78
N GLY A 301 12.88 -5.30 -12.01
CA GLY A 301 13.21 -3.90 -12.31
C GLY A 301 12.15 -2.90 -11.83
N ASP A 302 12.37 -1.60 -12.05
CA ASP A 302 11.53 -0.56 -11.44
C ASP A 302 10.09 -0.55 -11.96
N GLU A 303 9.84 -0.78 -13.25
CA GLU A 303 8.50 -0.64 -13.85
C GLU A 303 7.62 -1.89 -13.74
N LEU A 304 8.22 -3.07 -13.82
CA LEU A 304 7.50 -4.34 -13.94
C LEU A 304 6.52 -4.66 -12.80
N PRO A 305 6.84 -4.39 -11.52
CA PRO A 305 5.89 -4.62 -10.43
C PRO A 305 4.60 -3.82 -10.58
N TYR A 306 4.64 -2.70 -11.31
CA TYR A 306 3.47 -1.83 -11.52
C TYR A 306 2.49 -2.39 -12.55
N GLU A 307 2.99 -3.10 -13.54
CA GLU A 307 2.22 -3.70 -14.65
C GLU A 307 1.92 -5.20 -14.42
N ALA A 308 2.12 -5.68 -13.18
CA ALA A 308 1.89 -7.07 -12.80
C ALA A 308 0.85 -7.22 -11.68
N THR A 309 0.13 -8.34 -11.71
CA THR A 309 -0.75 -8.81 -10.62
C THR A 309 -0.52 -10.29 -10.35
N VAL A 310 -0.90 -10.75 -9.16
CA VAL A 310 -0.80 -12.15 -8.74
C VAL A 310 -2.19 -12.69 -8.45
N ILE A 311 -2.52 -13.82 -9.08
CA ILE A 311 -3.81 -14.50 -8.91
C ILE A 311 -3.54 -15.86 -8.27
N ILE A 312 -4.29 -16.20 -7.23
CA ILE A 312 -4.29 -17.56 -6.68
C ILE A 312 -5.27 -18.41 -7.49
N ASP A 313 -4.75 -19.31 -8.33
CA ASP A 313 -5.55 -20.19 -9.18
C ASP A 313 -6.15 -21.36 -8.38
N ARG A 314 -5.40 -21.90 -7.40
CA ARG A 314 -5.83 -23.03 -6.57
C ARG A 314 -5.30 -22.89 -5.15
N TRP A 315 -6.13 -23.30 -4.21
CA TRP A 315 -5.82 -23.33 -2.78
C TRP A 315 -6.40 -24.60 -2.17
N GLU A 316 -5.53 -25.44 -1.60
CA GLU A 316 -5.94 -26.68 -0.95
C GLU A 316 -5.24 -26.87 0.39
N GLU A 317 -5.99 -27.41 1.33
CA GLU A 317 -5.56 -27.67 2.69
C GLU A 317 -5.53 -29.17 2.94
N GLU A 318 -4.34 -29.71 3.14
CA GLU A 318 -4.10 -31.13 3.39
C GLU A 318 -3.42 -31.28 4.77
N GLY A 319 -4.21 -31.26 5.83
CA GLY A 319 -3.68 -31.22 7.20
C GLY A 319 -2.83 -29.97 7.41
N ASN A 320 -1.54 -30.14 7.73
CA ASN A 320 -0.59 -29.02 7.89
C ASN A 320 0.12 -28.61 6.58
N LEU A 321 -0.36 -29.05 5.42
CA LEU A 321 0.14 -28.64 4.11
C LEU A 321 -0.85 -27.69 3.44
N ARG A 322 -0.34 -26.57 2.93
CA ARG A 322 -1.04 -25.65 2.04
C ARG A 322 -0.48 -25.82 0.63
N ARG A 323 -1.31 -26.30 -0.31
CA ARG A 323 -0.97 -26.35 -1.74
C ARG A 323 -1.53 -25.13 -2.43
N ILE A 324 -0.64 -24.28 -2.92
CA ILE A 324 -0.96 -22.99 -3.51
C ILE A 324 -0.46 -22.98 -4.95
N ALA A 325 -1.38 -22.76 -5.88
CA ALA A 325 -1.08 -22.56 -7.29
C ALA A 325 -1.37 -21.09 -7.63
N ALA A 326 -0.38 -20.34 -8.13
CA ALA A 326 -0.56 -18.93 -8.43
C ALA A 326 0.01 -18.51 -9.78
N THR A 327 -0.70 -17.63 -10.48
CA THR A 327 -0.29 -17.02 -11.74
C THR A 327 0.13 -15.58 -11.52
N ILE A 328 1.36 -15.25 -11.93
CA ILE A 328 1.83 -13.87 -12.12
C ILE A 328 1.39 -13.43 -13.51
N VAL A 329 0.48 -12.47 -13.58
CA VAL A 329 0.00 -11.89 -14.84
C VAL A 329 0.78 -10.62 -15.15
N VAL A 330 1.26 -10.51 -16.38
CA VAL A 330 1.98 -9.35 -16.92
C VAL A 330 1.34 -8.92 -18.23
N GLU A 331 1.62 -7.70 -18.69
CA GLU A 331 1.04 -7.13 -19.92
C GLU A 331 1.76 -7.53 -21.21
N ARG A 332 3.08 -7.74 -21.16
CA ARG A 332 3.95 -7.91 -22.35
C ARG A 332 4.88 -9.10 -22.21
N ASP A 333 5.21 -9.77 -23.32
CA ASP A 333 6.13 -10.91 -23.33
C ASP A 333 7.53 -10.57 -22.81
N ALA A 334 8.01 -9.35 -23.07
CA ALA A 334 9.28 -8.87 -22.50
C ALA A 334 9.26 -8.90 -20.96
N GLN A 335 8.15 -8.50 -20.33
CA GLN A 335 7.97 -8.57 -18.88
C GLN A 335 7.93 -10.02 -18.40
N LYS A 336 7.28 -10.93 -19.14
CA LYS A 336 7.28 -12.37 -18.81
C LYS A 336 8.71 -12.91 -18.75
N GLY A 337 9.54 -12.59 -19.75
CA GLY A 337 10.97 -12.94 -19.74
C GLY A 337 11.71 -12.34 -18.54
N MET A 338 11.40 -11.09 -18.17
CA MET A 338 11.97 -10.45 -16.99
C MET A 338 11.50 -11.08 -15.67
N VAL A 339 10.29 -11.60 -15.54
CA VAL A 339 9.85 -12.31 -14.32
C VAL A 339 10.55 -13.67 -14.20
N ILE A 340 10.62 -14.41 -15.32
CA ILE A 340 11.24 -15.74 -15.37
C ILE A 340 12.74 -15.65 -15.08
N GLY A 341 13.44 -14.70 -15.71
CA GLY A 341 14.88 -14.56 -15.62
C GLY A 341 15.65 -15.64 -16.39
N GLN A 342 16.96 -15.52 -16.42
CA GLN A 342 17.83 -16.46 -17.14
C GLN A 342 17.67 -17.87 -16.55
N GLY A 343 17.34 -18.85 -17.38
CA GLY A 343 17.12 -20.25 -16.95
C GLY A 343 16.02 -20.43 -15.90
N GLY A 344 15.10 -19.47 -15.74
CA GLY A 344 14.06 -19.52 -14.69
C GLY A 344 14.55 -19.19 -13.28
N GLU A 345 15.79 -18.71 -13.12
CA GLU A 345 16.41 -18.46 -11.81
C GLU A 345 15.61 -17.45 -10.98
N ARG A 346 15.11 -16.39 -11.61
CA ARG A 346 14.39 -15.32 -10.90
C ARG A 346 13.03 -15.80 -10.41
N LEU A 347 12.27 -16.52 -11.25
CA LEU A 347 10.98 -17.10 -10.82
C LEU A 347 11.18 -18.13 -9.71
N LYS A 348 12.23 -18.96 -9.80
CA LYS A 348 12.59 -19.91 -8.73
C LYS A 348 12.88 -19.18 -7.42
N ARG A 349 13.60 -18.07 -7.46
CA ARG A 349 13.91 -17.25 -6.29
C ARG A 349 12.67 -16.58 -5.71
N ILE A 350 11.82 -16.00 -6.55
CA ILE A 350 10.50 -15.44 -6.16
C ILE A 350 9.68 -16.50 -5.41
N GLY A 351 9.52 -17.69 -5.99
CA GLY A 351 8.77 -18.78 -5.36
C GLY A 351 9.41 -19.26 -4.05
N SER A 352 10.74 -19.38 -4.01
CA SER A 352 11.44 -19.85 -2.81
C SER A 352 11.33 -18.87 -1.65
N GLU A 353 11.54 -17.56 -1.89
CA GLU A 353 11.42 -16.52 -0.86
C GLU A 353 9.97 -16.31 -0.42
N ALA A 354 9.00 -16.37 -1.35
CA ALA A 354 7.58 -16.27 -1.01
C ALA A 354 7.13 -17.48 -0.17
N ARG A 355 7.49 -18.70 -0.56
CA ARG A 355 7.14 -19.92 0.17
C ARG A 355 7.64 -19.89 1.62
N GLN A 356 8.89 -19.52 1.86
CA GLN A 356 9.46 -19.46 3.22
C GLN A 356 8.70 -18.47 4.13
N GLU A 357 8.32 -17.30 3.59
CA GLU A 357 7.53 -16.34 4.35
C GLU A 357 6.09 -16.80 4.58
N LEU A 358 5.48 -17.49 3.62
CA LEU A 358 4.15 -18.08 3.80
C LEU A 358 4.14 -19.19 4.84
N GLU A 359 5.20 -20.02 4.89
CA GLU A 359 5.34 -21.05 5.93
C GLU A 359 5.38 -20.44 7.32
N THR A 360 6.08 -19.31 7.48
CA THR A 360 6.15 -18.59 8.74
C THR A 360 4.81 -17.94 9.09
N LEU A 361 4.14 -17.34 8.11
CA LEU A 361 2.87 -16.63 8.30
C LEU A 361 1.72 -17.58 8.68
N MET A 362 1.68 -18.76 8.07
CA MET A 362 0.57 -19.73 8.22
C MET A 362 0.85 -20.79 9.29
N ASP A 363 2.04 -20.79 9.88
CA ASP A 363 2.54 -21.87 10.75
C ASP A 363 2.33 -23.28 10.15
N ALA A 364 2.50 -23.38 8.83
CA ALA A 364 2.18 -24.58 8.04
C ALA A 364 3.21 -24.81 6.93
N ARG A 365 3.31 -26.06 6.43
CA ARG A 365 4.14 -26.33 5.25
C ARG A 365 3.46 -25.79 3.99
N VAL A 366 4.22 -25.20 3.08
CA VAL A 366 3.66 -24.63 1.85
C VAL A 366 4.28 -25.28 0.63
N PHE A 367 3.44 -25.80 -0.26
CA PHE A 367 3.81 -26.18 -1.62
C PHE A 367 3.30 -25.10 -2.57
N LEU A 368 4.22 -24.31 -3.12
CA LEU A 368 3.91 -23.16 -3.98
C LEU A 368 4.32 -23.44 -5.43
N GLU A 369 3.34 -23.45 -6.33
CA GLU A 369 3.54 -23.49 -7.78
C GLU A 369 3.27 -22.11 -8.39
N LEU A 370 4.18 -21.64 -9.24
CA LEU A 370 4.09 -20.33 -9.89
C LEU A 370 4.12 -20.45 -11.41
N TRP A 371 3.19 -19.76 -12.07
CA TRP A 371 3.20 -19.54 -13.52
C TRP A 371 3.34 -18.06 -13.85
N VAL A 372 3.82 -17.76 -15.06
CA VAL A 372 3.82 -16.40 -15.60
C VAL A 372 3.03 -16.39 -16.90
N LYS A 373 1.95 -15.61 -16.95
CA LYS A 373 1.07 -15.48 -18.12
C LYS A 373 1.04 -14.04 -18.60
N VAL A 374 1.00 -13.85 -19.92
CA VAL A 374 0.83 -12.54 -20.55
C VAL A 374 -0.66 -12.34 -20.83
N ARG A 375 -1.22 -11.22 -20.38
CA ARG A 375 -2.57 -10.74 -20.73
C ARG A 375 -2.46 -9.25 -21.03
N SER A 376 -2.58 -8.86 -22.29
CA SER A 376 -2.56 -7.44 -22.68
C SER A 376 -3.84 -6.72 -22.23
N GLY A 377 -3.72 -5.47 -21.76
CA GLY A 377 -4.88 -4.60 -21.47
C GLY A 377 -5.68 -4.95 -20.21
N TRP A 378 -5.14 -5.82 -19.34
CA TRP A 378 -5.86 -6.23 -18.12
C TRP A 378 -5.99 -5.08 -17.10
N ALA A 379 -5.01 -4.17 -17.05
CA ALA A 379 -5.02 -3.01 -16.15
C ALA A 379 -6.04 -1.93 -16.56
N ASP A 380 -6.48 -1.94 -17.83
CA ASP A 380 -7.42 -0.97 -18.41
C ASP A 380 -8.87 -1.50 -18.50
N SER A 381 -9.10 -2.75 -18.12
CA SER A 381 -10.43 -3.38 -18.17
C SER A 381 -11.05 -3.45 -16.77
N GLU A 382 -12.16 -2.75 -16.57
CA GLU A 382 -12.92 -2.78 -15.31
C GLU A 382 -13.38 -4.19 -14.92
N GLU A 383 -13.72 -5.04 -15.90
CA GLU A 383 -14.10 -6.43 -15.68
C GLU A 383 -12.93 -7.28 -15.16
N HIS A 384 -11.73 -7.02 -15.67
CA HIS A 384 -10.50 -7.66 -15.19
C HIS A 384 -10.09 -7.13 -13.81
N LEU A 385 -10.21 -5.83 -13.56
CA LEU A 385 -9.93 -5.24 -12.26
C LEU A 385 -10.86 -5.82 -11.16
N ARG A 386 -12.16 -5.98 -11.45
CA ARG A 386 -13.12 -6.64 -10.56
C ARG A 386 -12.75 -8.08 -10.26
N SER A 387 -12.49 -8.87 -11.30
CA SER A 387 -12.14 -10.29 -11.13
C SER A 387 -10.80 -10.52 -10.41
N TYR A 388 -9.96 -9.50 -10.27
CA TYR A 388 -8.71 -9.54 -9.51
C TYR A 388 -8.78 -8.83 -8.14
N GLY A 389 -9.96 -8.38 -7.71
CA GLY A 389 -10.19 -7.84 -6.36
C GLY A 389 -9.76 -6.38 -6.16
N TYR A 390 -9.76 -5.56 -7.22
CA TYR A 390 -9.45 -4.12 -7.17
C TYR A 390 -10.68 -3.20 -6.96
N GLU A 391 -11.80 -3.73 -6.45
CA GLU A 391 -12.97 -2.93 -6.01
C GLU A 391 -12.97 -2.66 -4.49
#